data_AF-A0A3N0ZC62-F1
#
_entry.id   AF-A0A3N0ZC62-F1
#
_cell.length_a   1.000
_cell.length_b   1.000
_cell.length_c   1.000
_cell.angle_alpha   90.00
_cell.angle_beta   90.00
_cell.angle_gamma   90.00
#
_symmetry.space_group_name_H-M   'P 1'
#
loop_
_entity.id
_entity.type
_entity.pdbx_description
1 polymer ?
#
loop_
_entity_poly.entity_id
_entity_poly.type
_entity_poly.pdbx_seq_one_letter_code
_entity_poly.pdbx_strand_id
1 'polypeptide(L)'
;MEKQLSFGDSPNAKGIACILVLFLLAFAVLPLRAQIPVIGDSSDQLWQGGMWGHYKFQNQITFHPNSLYIAAGGKVDPGNGNIHRNVEVLSVLDSGKAIRTYPGDLPQFSKSGKYLGYSTTEDVNGVRVVDFEADTIVFEKGYYLRYDFTPPFVIFPDEKTIAIGTVGGGGTRFELYNIETGELIRSKKVFNPFYDGTIPLISKMAYLPDNRIIFYAFKSEYKTSPGVSVTMIWDLEKDTIIETRWRFPEGLEPLLFFQGVSKNFLSI
;
A
#
# COMPACT_ATOMS: atom_id res chain seq x y z
N MET A 1 37.24 59.89 24.54
CA MET A 1 36.95 58.87 25.56
C MET A 1 35.86 57.97 24.99
N GLU A 2 36.25 57.03 24.14
CA GLU A 2 35.36 56.07 23.47
C GLU A 2 35.39 54.74 24.22
N LYS A 3 34.22 54.22 24.57
CA LYS A 3 34.06 52.88 25.16
C LYS A 3 34.12 51.84 24.04
N GLN A 4 35.20 51.06 24.01
CA GLN A 4 35.24 49.82 23.23
C GLN A 4 34.27 48.79 23.84
N LEU A 5 33.33 48.31 23.02
CA LEU A 5 32.52 47.13 23.31
C LEU A 5 33.38 45.89 23.08
N SER A 6 33.82 45.24 24.17
CA SER A 6 34.40 43.90 24.10
C SER A 6 33.29 42.89 23.84
N PHE A 7 33.31 42.24 22.67
CA PHE A 7 32.54 41.03 22.44
C PHE A 7 33.13 39.90 23.29
N GLY A 8 32.35 39.42 24.25
CA GLY A 8 32.71 38.32 25.12
C GLY A 8 32.97 37.03 24.34
N ASP A 9 33.75 36.15 24.95
CA ASP A 9 34.22 34.89 24.39
C ASP A 9 33.12 34.09 23.69
N SER A 10 33.43 33.66 22.47
CA SER A 10 32.57 32.84 21.62
C SER A 10 32.05 31.62 22.38
N PRO A 11 30.73 31.34 22.36
CA PRO A 11 30.17 30.18 23.02
C PRO A 11 30.73 28.90 22.36
N ASN A 12 31.70 28.29 23.06
CA ASN A 12 32.16 26.91 22.97
C ASN A 12 31.95 26.26 21.58
N ALA A 13 32.90 26.43 20.66
CA ALA A 13 32.88 25.87 19.30
C ALA A 13 32.57 24.35 19.25
N LYS A 14 32.80 23.62 20.34
CA LYS A 14 32.45 22.21 20.51
C LYS A 14 30.93 21.94 20.55
N GLY A 15 30.14 22.87 21.10
CA GLY A 15 28.69 22.78 21.15
C GLY A 15 28.04 22.97 19.77
N ILE A 16 28.53 23.94 19.00
CA ILE A 16 28.07 24.21 17.63
C ILE A 16 28.40 23.03 16.71
N ALA A 17 29.60 22.44 16.83
CA ALA A 17 29.99 21.26 16.07
C ALA A 17 29.10 20.04 16.39
N CYS A 18 28.74 19.80 17.65
CA CYS A 18 27.84 18.70 18.02
C CYS A 18 26.42 18.88 17.47
N ILE A 19 25.89 20.12 17.51
CA ILE A 19 24.57 20.41 16.95
C ILE A 19 24.58 20.22 15.42
N LEU A 20 25.65 20.66 14.74
CA LEU A 20 25.77 20.50 13.28
C LEU A 20 25.91 19.03 12.87
N VAL A 21 26.64 18.22 13.64
CA VAL A 21 26.77 16.77 13.41
C VAL A 21 25.45 16.04 13.69
N LEU A 22 24.72 16.42 14.75
CA LEU A 22 23.38 15.87 15.02
C LEU A 22 22.36 16.30 13.95
N PHE A 23 22.47 17.52 13.43
CA PHE A 23 21.64 18.01 12.34
C PHE A 23 21.96 17.31 11.02
N LEU A 24 23.25 17.10 10.71
CA LEU A 24 23.69 16.33 9.54
C LEU A 24 23.36 14.84 9.66
N LEU A 25 23.41 14.24 10.86
CA LEU A 25 22.95 12.86 11.10
C LEU A 25 21.43 12.75 10.98
N ALA A 26 20.67 13.74 11.48
CA ALA A 26 19.24 13.80 11.26
C ALA A 26 18.92 13.90 9.76
N PHE A 27 19.69 14.68 8.99
CA PHE A 27 19.55 14.79 7.53
C PHE A 27 20.08 13.59 6.74
N ALA A 28 21.09 12.88 7.24
CA ALA A 28 21.58 11.63 6.65
C ALA A 28 20.59 10.47 6.85
N VAL A 29 19.68 10.57 7.82
CA VAL A 29 18.55 9.64 8.04
C VAL A 29 17.28 10.09 7.29
N LEU A 30 17.24 11.31 6.73
CA LEU A 30 16.13 11.82 5.91
C LEU A 30 15.99 11.26 4.47
N PRO A 31 16.93 10.59 3.79
CA PRO A 31 16.67 10.09 2.43
C PRO A 31 15.60 8.97 2.40
N LEU A 32 15.21 8.43 3.57
CA LEU A 32 14.04 7.55 3.70
C LEU A 32 12.71 8.30 3.87
N ARG A 33 12.72 9.60 4.22
CA ARG A 33 11.50 10.42 4.44
C ARG A 33 11.07 11.27 3.24
N ALA A 34 11.94 11.43 2.24
CA ALA A 34 11.66 12.25 1.05
C ALA A 34 11.23 11.44 -0.18
N GLN A 35 10.91 10.15 -0.02
CA GLN A 35 10.30 9.37 -1.10
C GLN A 35 8.82 9.72 -1.13
N ILE A 36 8.47 10.74 -1.92
CA ILE A 36 7.08 11.08 -2.19
C ILE A 36 6.43 9.84 -2.81
N PRO A 37 5.26 9.40 -2.30
CA PRO A 37 4.49 8.32 -2.91
C PRO A 37 4.24 8.59 -4.41
N VAL A 38 4.24 7.54 -5.23
CA VAL A 38 4.00 7.71 -6.66
C VAL A 38 2.52 8.01 -6.84
N ILE A 39 2.19 9.15 -7.44
CA ILE A 39 0.80 9.49 -7.80
C ILE A 39 0.21 8.30 -8.59
N GLY A 40 -0.86 7.72 -8.06
CA GLY A 40 -1.56 6.54 -8.59
C GLY A 40 -1.32 5.24 -7.81
N ASP A 41 -0.43 5.16 -6.82
CA ASP A 41 -0.22 3.91 -6.05
C ASP A 41 -1.08 3.81 -4.77
N SER A 42 -1.11 2.66 -4.10
CA SER A 42 -1.88 2.42 -2.85
C SER A 42 -1.61 3.40 -1.70
N SER A 43 -0.53 4.18 -1.76
CA SER A 43 -0.21 5.24 -0.80
C SER A 43 -0.98 6.55 -1.05
N ASP A 44 -1.65 6.68 -2.20
CA ASP A 44 -2.66 7.71 -2.48
C ASP A 44 -4.04 7.38 -1.89
N GLN A 45 -4.14 6.34 -1.06
CA GLN A 45 -5.33 6.04 -0.26
C GLN A 45 -5.60 7.18 0.74
N LEU A 46 -6.35 8.19 0.29
CA LEU A 46 -6.71 9.38 1.06
C LEU A 46 -7.73 9.09 2.17
N TRP A 47 -8.47 7.99 2.07
CA TRP A 47 -9.54 7.68 3.02
C TRP A 47 -9.77 6.17 3.15
N GLN A 48 -9.60 5.66 4.36
CA GLN A 48 -10.12 4.37 4.80
C GLN A 48 -11.10 4.70 5.94
N GLY A 49 -12.34 5.02 5.59
CA GLY A 49 -13.26 5.65 6.53
C GLY A 49 -14.13 4.68 7.32
N GLY A 50 -14.47 5.13 8.53
CA GLY A 50 -15.24 4.39 9.53
C GLY A 50 -16.72 4.20 9.21
N MET A 51 -17.36 3.45 10.13
CA MET A 51 -18.74 2.96 10.06
C MET A 51 -19.77 4.01 9.63
N TRP A 52 -20.43 3.78 8.50
CA TRP A 52 -21.75 4.32 8.22
C TRP A 52 -22.76 3.17 8.33
N GLY A 53 -23.30 2.97 9.54
CA GLY A 53 -24.26 1.89 9.85
C GLY A 53 -23.61 0.51 10.13
N HIS A 54 -24.37 -0.58 9.94
CA HIS A 54 -23.91 -1.97 10.10
C HIS A 54 -22.90 -2.43 9.02
N TYR A 55 -22.59 -1.55 8.06
CA TYR A 55 -21.70 -1.81 6.94
C TYR A 55 -20.25 -1.45 7.32
N LYS A 56 -19.39 -2.47 7.48
CA LYS A 56 -17.94 -2.27 7.52
C LYS A 56 -17.45 -2.06 6.09
N PHE A 57 -17.44 -0.80 5.68
CA PHE A 57 -16.76 -0.33 4.50
C PHE A 57 -15.24 -0.43 4.72
N GLN A 58 -14.62 -1.50 4.22
CA GLN A 58 -13.17 -1.48 3.98
C GLN A 58 -12.92 -0.73 2.67
N ASN A 59 -13.32 0.54 2.61
CA ASN A 59 -13.24 1.28 1.36
C ASN A 59 -11.78 1.60 1.08
N GLN A 60 -11.22 0.92 0.08
CA GLN A 60 -10.02 1.38 -0.59
C GLN A 60 -10.43 2.27 -1.74
N ILE A 61 -9.91 3.50 -1.73
CA ILE A 61 -10.19 4.51 -2.74
C ILE A 61 -8.88 4.84 -3.43
N THR A 62 -8.89 4.88 -4.75
CA THR A 62 -7.80 5.35 -5.59
C THR A 62 -8.30 6.42 -6.55
N PHE A 63 -7.46 7.41 -6.83
CA PHE A 63 -7.75 8.46 -7.78
C PHE A 63 -7.11 8.13 -9.12
N HIS A 64 -7.81 8.37 -10.21
CA HIS A 64 -7.19 8.33 -11.52
C HIS A 64 -6.22 9.54 -11.63
N PRO A 65 -5.03 9.40 -12.25
CA PRO A 65 -4.01 10.47 -12.28
C PRO A 65 -4.46 11.81 -12.88
N ASN A 66 -5.45 11.80 -13.79
CA ASN A 66 -6.05 13.03 -14.32
C ASN A 66 -7.07 13.71 -13.36
N SER A 67 -7.34 13.12 -12.20
CA SER A 67 -8.30 13.58 -11.18
C SER A 67 -9.76 13.69 -11.65
N LEU A 68 -10.12 13.09 -12.80
CA LEU A 68 -11.49 13.08 -13.31
C LEU A 68 -12.29 11.87 -12.82
N TYR A 69 -11.60 10.85 -12.32
CA TYR A 69 -12.22 9.61 -11.88
C TYR A 69 -11.71 9.16 -10.51
N ILE A 70 -12.59 8.51 -9.76
CA ILE A 70 -12.31 7.89 -8.48
C ILE A 70 -12.76 6.44 -8.58
N ALA A 71 -11.91 5.48 -8.22
CA ALA A 71 -12.32 4.09 -8.07
C ALA A 71 -12.38 3.75 -6.58
N ALA A 72 -13.50 3.16 -6.15
CA ALA A 72 -13.72 2.78 -4.76
C ALA A 72 -14.15 1.31 -4.70
N GLY A 73 -13.41 0.51 -3.94
CA GLY A 73 -13.80 -0.85 -3.57
C GLY A 73 -14.78 -0.79 -2.41
N GLY A 74 -15.88 -1.51 -2.51
CA GLY A 74 -16.94 -1.50 -1.50
C GLY A 74 -17.54 -2.89 -1.29
N LYS A 75 -17.85 -3.17 -0.03
CA LYS A 75 -18.67 -4.32 0.37
C LYS A 75 -20.12 -3.88 0.50
N VAL A 76 -20.98 -4.38 -0.38
CA VAL A 76 -22.44 -4.23 -0.27
C VAL A 76 -23.00 -5.51 0.32
N ASP A 77 -23.65 -5.41 1.48
CA ASP A 77 -24.51 -6.48 2.02
C ASP A 77 -25.97 -6.10 1.73
N PRO A 78 -26.67 -6.78 0.81
CA PRO A 78 -28.07 -6.50 0.50
C PRO A 78 -29.04 -6.82 1.64
N GLY A 79 -28.57 -7.23 2.83
CA GLY A 79 -29.40 -7.68 3.93
C GLY A 79 -29.84 -9.14 3.81
N ASN A 80 -29.34 -9.87 2.80
CA ASN A 80 -29.53 -11.31 2.64
C ASN A 80 -28.29 -12.11 3.07
N GLY A 81 -27.25 -11.46 3.59
CA GLY A 81 -25.99 -12.09 4.00
C GLY A 81 -25.03 -12.40 2.84
N ASN A 82 -25.38 -12.07 1.59
CA ASN A 82 -24.46 -12.18 0.47
C ASN A 82 -23.57 -10.95 0.40
N ILE A 83 -22.27 -11.18 0.43
CA ILE A 83 -21.27 -10.13 0.35
C ILE A 83 -20.97 -9.88 -1.12
N HIS A 84 -21.50 -8.78 -1.68
CA HIS A 84 -21.11 -8.34 -3.02
C HIS A 84 -19.95 -7.36 -2.89
N ARG A 85 -18.83 -7.68 -3.53
CA ARG A 85 -17.68 -6.78 -3.60
C ARG A 85 -17.63 -6.19 -5.00
N ASN A 86 -17.80 -4.88 -5.08
CA ASN A 86 -17.69 -4.17 -6.34
C ASN A 86 -16.67 -3.04 -6.23
N VAL A 87 -15.91 -2.85 -7.29
CA VAL A 87 -15.20 -1.61 -7.57
C VAL A 87 -16.12 -0.72 -8.39
N GLU A 88 -16.51 0.41 -7.82
CA GLU A 88 -17.24 1.45 -8.53
C GLU A 88 -16.29 2.53 -9.00
N VAL A 89 -16.38 2.92 -10.27
CA VAL A 89 -15.67 4.07 -10.82
C VAL A 89 -16.64 5.23 -10.96
N LEU A 90 -16.35 6.32 -10.28
CA LEU A 90 -17.17 7.53 -10.21
C LEU A 90 -16.53 8.65 -11.03
N SER A 91 -17.33 9.36 -11.82
CA SER A 91 -16.94 10.59 -12.52
C SER A 91 -17.01 11.79 -11.57
N VAL A 92 -15.90 12.52 -11.42
CA VAL A 92 -15.84 13.74 -10.61
C VAL A 92 -16.63 14.88 -11.29
N LEU A 93 -16.59 14.95 -12.62
CA LEU A 93 -17.30 15.98 -13.38
C LEU A 93 -18.82 15.81 -13.32
N ASP A 94 -19.30 14.57 -13.25
CA ASP A 94 -20.72 14.24 -13.22
C ASP A 94 -21.25 14.06 -11.78
N SER A 95 -20.74 14.86 -10.84
CA SER A 95 -21.18 14.87 -9.43
C SER A 95 -21.09 13.50 -8.73
N GLY A 96 -20.06 12.70 -9.06
CA GLY A 96 -19.84 11.39 -8.46
C GLY A 96 -20.71 10.29 -9.06
N LYS A 97 -21.28 10.47 -10.26
CA LYS A 97 -22.03 9.41 -10.96
C LYS A 97 -21.12 8.22 -11.25
N ALA A 98 -21.58 7.02 -10.90
CA ALA A 98 -20.93 5.77 -11.30
C ALA A 98 -20.97 5.61 -12.83
N ILE A 99 -19.80 5.45 -13.44
CA ILE A 99 -19.62 5.25 -14.88
C ILE A 99 -19.23 3.81 -15.22
N ARG A 100 -18.64 3.07 -14.28
CA ARG A 100 -18.27 1.66 -14.43
C ARG A 100 -18.35 0.91 -13.11
N THR A 101 -18.55 -0.39 -13.20
CA THR A 101 -18.58 -1.30 -12.05
C THR A 101 -17.86 -2.58 -12.41
N TYR A 102 -16.95 -3.02 -11.54
CA TYR A 102 -16.22 -4.27 -11.69
C TYR A 102 -16.45 -5.18 -10.49
N PRO A 103 -16.55 -6.51 -10.68
CA PRO A 103 -16.74 -7.45 -9.59
C PRO A 103 -15.42 -7.72 -8.85
N GLY A 104 -15.23 -7.02 -7.73
CA GLY A 104 -13.98 -7.06 -6.98
C GLY A 104 -13.85 -5.99 -5.91
N ASP A 105 -12.62 -5.80 -5.44
CA ASP A 105 -12.23 -4.94 -4.34
C ASP A 105 -10.77 -4.47 -4.55
N LEU A 106 -10.25 -3.62 -3.66
CA LEU A 106 -8.87 -3.12 -3.68
C LEU A 106 -8.48 -2.45 -5.01
N PRO A 107 -9.19 -1.41 -5.48
CA PRO A 107 -8.86 -0.78 -6.75
C PRO A 107 -7.52 -0.04 -6.68
N GLN A 108 -6.75 -0.11 -7.77
CA GLN A 108 -5.52 0.65 -7.96
C GLN A 108 -5.40 1.11 -9.42
N PHE A 109 -5.32 2.42 -9.66
CA PHE A 109 -4.96 2.92 -10.98
C PHE A 109 -3.46 2.74 -11.24
N SER A 110 -3.06 2.56 -12.50
CA SER A 110 -1.65 2.66 -12.86
C SER A 110 -1.19 4.12 -12.86
N LYS A 111 0.13 4.34 -12.89
CA LYS A 111 0.73 5.68 -12.84
C LYS A 111 0.23 6.61 -13.95
N SER A 112 -0.01 6.09 -15.15
CA SER A 112 -0.56 6.83 -16.29
C SER A 112 -2.08 6.90 -16.27
N GLY A 113 -2.74 6.08 -15.46
CA GLY A 113 -4.20 5.89 -15.46
C GLY A 113 -4.68 4.94 -16.55
N LYS A 114 -3.80 4.47 -17.44
CA LYS A 114 -4.13 3.54 -18.52
C LYS A 114 -4.78 2.26 -17.98
N TYR A 115 -4.33 1.76 -16.84
CA TYR A 115 -4.86 0.54 -16.26
C TYR A 115 -5.56 0.77 -14.93
N LEU A 116 -6.58 -0.04 -14.67
CA LEU A 116 -7.19 -0.21 -13.36
C LEU A 116 -7.04 -1.67 -12.93
N GLY A 117 -6.28 -1.89 -11.86
CA GLY A 117 -6.20 -3.18 -11.18
C GLY A 117 -7.26 -3.30 -10.10
N TYR A 118 -7.75 -4.51 -9.87
CA TYR A 118 -8.59 -4.84 -8.72
C TYR A 118 -8.47 -6.34 -8.40
N SER A 119 -8.71 -6.68 -7.13
CA SER A 119 -8.78 -8.06 -6.69
C SER A 119 -10.20 -8.57 -6.80
N THR A 120 -10.38 -9.80 -7.27
CA THR A 120 -11.70 -10.40 -7.45
C THR A 120 -11.88 -11.63 -6.58
N THR A 121 -13.11 -11.89 -6.18
CA THR A 121 -13.54 -13.11 -5.50
C THR A 121 -14.68 -13.81 -6.26
N GLU A 122 -15.09 -13.27 -7.41
CA GLU A 122 -16.08 -13.91 -8.27
C GLU A 122 -15.40 -15.02 -9.08
N ASP A 123 -15.93 -16.24 -8.97
CA ASP A 123 -15.45 -17.50 -9.57
C ASP A 123 -14.09 -18.02 -9.07
N VAL A 124 -13.06 -17.16 -9.05
CA VAL A 124 -11.71 -17.51 -8.58
C VAL A 124 -11.11 -16.31 -7.85
N ASN A 125 -10.65 -16.51 -6.61
CA ASN A 125 -9.94 -15.48 -5.85
C ASN A 125 -8.69 -15.05 -6.60
N GLY A 126 -8.58 -13.77 -6.96
CA GLY A 126 -7.55 -13.36 -7.92
C GLY A 126 -7.35 -11.86 -8.03
N VAL A 127 -6.60 -11.49 -9.06
CA VAL A 127 -6.35 -10.10 -9.46
C VAL A 127 -6.64 -9.97 -10.95
N ARG A 128 -7.34 -8.91 -11.32
CA ARG A 128 -7.57 -8.49 -12.71
C ARG A 128 -6.99 -7.10 -12.93
N VAL A 129 -6.52 -6.85 -14.14
CA VAL A 129 -6.16 -5.52 -14.62
C VAL A 129 -6.91 -5.28 -15.91
N VAL A 130 -7.60 -4.14 -15.99
CA VAL A 130 -8.31 -3.70 -17.19
C VAL A 130 -7.60 -2.52 -17.83
N ASP A 131 -7.59 -2.46 -19.16
CA ASP A 131 -7.37 -1.21 -19.89
C ASP A 131 -8.56 -0.29 -19.61
N PHE A 132 -8.29 0.81 -18.92
CA PHE A 132 -9.33 1.68 -18.40
C PHE A 132 -10.07 2.42 -19.52
N GLU A 133 -9.47 2.71 -20.67
CA GLU A 133 -10.22 3.36 -21.75
C GLU A 133 -10.99 2.32 -22.57
N ALA A 134 -10.34 1.21 -22.93
CA ALA A 134 -10.94 0.17 -23.77
C ALA A 134 -11.94 -0.74 -23.04
N ASP A 135 -11.92 -0.74 -21.70
CA ASP A 135 -12.73 -1.62 -20.85
C ASP A 135 -12.48 -3.12 -21.09
N THR A 136 -11.24 -3.49 -21.36
CA THR A 136 -10.84 -4.87 -21.64
C THR A 136 -9.92 -5.41 -20.57
N ILE A 137 -10.11 -6.66 -20.16
CA ILE A 137 -9.16 -7.33 -19.25
C ILE A 137 -7.86 -7.60 -20.02
N VAL A 138 -6.76 -7.05 -19.52
CA VAL A 138 -5.41 -7.22 -20.09
C VAL A 138 -4.56 -8.19 -19.29
N PHE A 139 -4.91 -8.42 -18.02
CA PHE A 139 -4.26 -9.40 -17.16
C PHE A 139 -5.27 -9.99 -16.18
N GLU A 140 -5.21 -11.31 -15.98
CA GLU A 140 -5.99 -12.01 -14.97
C GLU A 140 -5.15 -13.11 -14.33
N LYS A 141 -5.17 -13.15 -12.99
CA LYS A 141 -4.58 -14.24 -12.24
C LYS A 141 -5.53 -14.73 -11.16
N GLY A 142 -6.06 -15.94 -11.36
CA GLY A 142 -6.84 -16.66 -10.38
C GLY A 142 -6.00 -17.58 -9.50
N TYR A 143 -6.43 -17.72 -8.25
CA TYR A 143 -5.92 -18.61 -7.23
C TYR A 143 -7.06 -19.44 -6.64
N TYR A 144 -6.87 -20.76 -6.58
CA TYR A 144 -7.76 -21.65 -5.85
C TYR A 144 -7.48 -21.54 -4.35
N LEU A 145 -7.92 -20.43 -3.75
CA LEU A 145 -7.80 -20.22 -2.31
C LEU A 145 -9.04 -20.75 -1.61
N ARG A 146 -8.82 -21.48 -0.51
CA ARG A 146 -9.87 -22.10 0.30
C ARG A 146 -10.64 -21.11 1.20
N TYR A 147 -10.35 -19.81 1.08
CA TYR A 147 -10.84 -18.74 1.95
C TYR A 147 -11.15 -17.49 1.14
N ASP A 148 -12.05 -16.63 1.66
CA ASP A 148 -12.39 -15.29 1.13
C ASP A 148 -11.22 -14.29 1.28
N PHE A 149 -10.05 -14.69 0.80
CA PHE A 149 -8.85 -13.87 0.81
C PHE A 149 -8.76 -13.12 -0.51
N THR A 150 -8.93 -11.81 -0.43
CA THR A 150 -8.70 -10.89 -1.52
C THR A 150 -7.19 -10.60 -1.58
N PRO A 151 -6.46 -11.12 -2.59
CA PRO A 151 -5.01 -11.00 -2.61
C PRO A 151 -4.62 -9.52 -2.77
N PRO A 152 -3.75 -8.98 -1.90
CA PRO A 152 -3.19 -7.65 -2.14
C PRO A 152 -2.28 -7.71 -3.36
N PHE A 153 -2.24 -6.62 -4.12
CA PHE A 153 -1.38 -6.50 -5.28
C PHE A 153 -0.85 -5.07 -5.41
N VAL A 154 0.13 -4.90 -6.28
CA VAL A 154 0.61 -3.58 -6.70
C VAL A 154 1.05 -3.62 -8.17
N ILE A 155 0.48 -2.74 -8.98
CA ILE A 155 0.97 -2.43 -10.33
C ILE A 155 2.19 -1.53 -10.21
N PHE A 156 3.29 -1.89 -10.86
CA PHE A 156 4.53 -1.14 -10.80
C PHE A 156 4.47 0.12 -11.67
N PRO A 157 5.31 1.14 -11.40
CA PRO A 157 5.39 2.35 -12.22
C PRO A 157 5.80 2.12 -13.68
N ASP A 158 6.34 0.94 -14.02
CA ASP A 158 6.65 0.54 -15.40
C ASP A 158 5.40 0.12 -16.20
N GLU A 159 4.28 -0.09 -15.50
CA GLU A 159 2.98 -0.55 -16.02
C GLU A 159 3.02 -1.88 -16.78
N LYS A 160 4.11 -2.63 -16.59
CA LYS A 160 4.35 -3.94 -17.20
C LYS A 160 4.48 -5.02 -16.16
N THR A 161 4.78 -4.65 -14.93
CA THR A 161 4.98 -5.58 -13.82
C THR A 161 3.88 -5.42 -12.79
N ILE A 162 3.37 -6.53 -12.29
CA ILE A 162 2.45 -6.59 -11.15
C ILE A 162 3.02 -7.55 -10.10
N ALA A 163 3.00 -7.16 -8.84
CA ALA A 163 3.29 -8.06 -7.73
C ALA A 163 2.01 -8.42 -6.99
N ILE A 164 1.82 -9.71 -6.70
CA ILE A 164 0.64 -10.24 -6.01
C ILE A 164 1.11 -10.99 -4.75
N GLY A 165 0.50 -10.68 -3.60
CA GLY A 165 0.67 -11.41 -2.37
C GLY A 165 -0.25 -12.64 -2.32
N THR A 166 0.33 -13.82 -2.14
CA THR A 166 -0.41 -15.10 -2.18
C THR A 166 -0.13 -15.95 -0.94
N VAL A 167 -1.09 -16.80 -0.58
CA VAL A 167 -0.98 -17.72 0.56
C VAL A 167 -1.44 -19.10 0.11
N GLY A 168 -0.63 -20.13 0.33
CA GLY A 168 -0.97 -21.51 -0.01
C GLY A 168 -0.29 -22.55 0.88
N GLY A 169 -0.38 -23.83 0.51
CA GLY A 169 0.18 -24.94 1.28
C GLY A 169 1.70 -24.87 1.52
N GLY A 170 2.43 -24.09 0.71
CA GLY A 170 3.87 -23.82 0.88
C GLY A 170 4.21 -22.61 1.76
N GLY A 171 3.19 -21.95 2.33
CA GLY A 171 3.28 -20.68 3.04
C GLY A 171 2.99 -19.48 2.13
N THR A 172 3.39 -18.31 2.61
CA THR A 172 3.10 -17.00 2.00
C THR A 172 4.19 -16.60 1.02
N ARG A 173 3.79 -16.06 -0.13
CA ARG A 173 4.70 -15.71 -1.21
C ARG A 173 4.28 -14.40 -1.87
N PHE A 174 5.24 -13.79 -2.56
CA PHE A 174 4.97 -12.84 -3.61
C PHE A 174 5.21 -13.49 -4.96
N GLU A 175 4.40 -13.12 -5.93
CA GLU A 175 4.56 -13.51 -7.33
C GLU A 175 4.55 -12.25 -8.19
N LEU A 176 5.60 -12.06 -8.98
CA LEU A 176 5.73 -10.98 -9.95
C LEU A 176 5.38 -11.53 -11.32
N TYR A 177 4.47 -10.85 -12.00
CA TYR A 177 4.04 -11.20 -13.34
C TYR A 177 4.31 -10.06 -14.32
N ASN A 178 4.53 -10.44 -15.56
CA ASN A 178 4.41 -9.52 -16.68
C ASN A 178 2.91 -9.39 -17.01
N ILE A 179 2.40 -8.15 -17.03
CA ILE A 179 0.99 -7.85 -17.29
C ILE A 179 0.62 -8.20 -18.74
N GLU A 180 1.49 -7.88 -19.70
CA GLU A 180 1.22 -8.07 -21.13
C GLU A 180 1.23 -9.55 -21.53
N THR A 181 2.16 -10.35 -20.98
CA THR A 181 2.31 -11.77 -21.36
C THR A 181 1.64 -12.73 -20.39
N GLY A 182 1.31 -12.28 -19.17
CA GLY A 182 0.82 -13.14 -18.09
C GLY A 182 1.89 -14.05 -17.48
N GLU A 183 3.14 -13.96 -17.92
CA GLU A 183 4.22 -14.84 -17.49
C GLU A 183 4.71 -14.50 -16.08
N LEU A 184 4.99 -15.53 -15.28
CA LEU A 184 5.62 -15.37 -13.97
C LEU A 184 7.09 -14.99 -14.15
N ILE A 185 7.46 -13.80 -13.69
CA ILE A 185 8.83 -13.28 -13.70
C ILE A 185 9.60 -13.84 -12.49
N ARG A 186 9.00 -13.81 -11.31
CA ARG A 186 9.67 -14.16 -10.06
C ARG A 186 8.68 -14.61 -8.99
N SER A 187 9.08 -15.55 -8.15
CA SER A 187 8.36 -15.89 -6.92
C SER A 187 9.27 -15.81 -5.70
N LYS A 188 8.81 -15.16 -4.63
CA LYS A 188 9.57 -14.99 -3.39
C LYS A 188 8.78 -15.50 -2.21
N LYS A 189 9.36 -16.43 -1.44
CA LYS A 189 8.76 -16.88 -0.17
C LYS A 189 8.97 -15.82 0.91
N VAL A 190 7.90 -15.46 1.62
CA VAL A 190 7.94 -14.61 2.80
C VAL A 190 8.34 -15.48 4.00
N PHE A 191 9.39 -15.08 4.72
CA PHE A 191 9.75 -15.77 5.95
C PHE A 191 8.68 -15.55 7.01
N ASN A 192 8.50 -16.51 7.91
CA ASN A 192 7.51 -16.37 8.98
C ASN A 192 8.06 -15.47 10.10
N PRO A 193 7.50 -14.26 10.33
CA PRO A 193 7.94 -13.39 11.42
C PRO A 193 7.36 -13.83 12.78
N PHE A 194 6.44 -14.80 12.79
CA PHE A 194 5.72 -15.24 13.98
C PHE A 194 6.35 -16.51 14.58
N TYR A 195 6.84 -16.41 15.81
CA TYR A 195 7.54 -17.50 16.51
C TYR A 195 6.65 -18.71 16.82
N ASP A 196 5.32 -18.57 16.76
CA ASP A 196 4.37 -19.65 17.02
C ASP A 196 4.04 -20.50 15.79
N GLY A 197 4.70 -20.23 14.66
CA GLY A 197 4.50 -20.99 13.42
C GLY A 197 3.26 -20.59 12.63
N THR A 198 2.52 -19.55 13.03
CA THR A 198 1.35 -19.06 12.29
C THR A 198 1.77 -18.57 10.91
N ILE A 199 1.08 -18.99 9.86
CA ILE A 199 1.37 -18.55 8.49
C ILE A 199 1.03 -17.04 8.38
N PRO A 200 1.97 -16.18 7.97
CA PRO A 200 1.69 -14.75 7.84
C PRO A 200 0.77 -14.47 6.66
N LEU A 201 -0.31 -13.75 6.84
CA LEU A 201 -1.13 -13.28 5.71
C LEU A 201 -0.65 -11.89 5.29
N ILE A 202 -0.64 -11.59 3.99
CA ILE A 202 -0.34 -10.23 3.51
C ILE A 202 -1.67 -9.49 3.41
N SER A 203 -1.82 -8.34 4.06
CA SER A 203 -3.06 -7.53 3.98
C SER A 203 -2.93 -6.33 3.06
N LYS A 204 -1.74 -5.71 3.00
CA LYS A 204 -1.49 -4.47 2.27
C LYS A 204 -0.10 -4.50 1.66
N MET A 205 0.05 -3.88 0.50
CA MET A 205 1.30 -3.75 -0.24
C MET A 205 1.36 -2.37 -0.89
N ALA A 206 2.56 -1.80 -0.98
CA ALA A 206 2.82 -0.60 -1.76
C ALA A 206 4.21 -0.70 -2.40
N TYR A 207 4.36 -0.15 -3.61
CA TYR A 207 5.65 -0.05 -4.30
C TYR A 207 6.37 1.21 -3.84
N LEU A 208 7.66 1.11 -3.56
CA LEU A 208 8.53 2.22 -3.22
C LEU A 208 9.38 2.61 -4.44
N PRO A 209 9.63 3.92 -4.69
CA PRO A 209 10.35 4.39 -5.88
C PRO A 209 11.74 3.79 -6.11
N ASP A 210 12.37 3.23 -5.08
CA ASP A 210 13.70 2.61 -5.14
C ASP A 210 13.66 1.08 -5.32
N ASN A 211 12.68 0.58 -6.07
CA ASN A 211 12.55 -0.82 -6.44
C ASN A 211 12.39 -1.75 -5.23
N ARG A 212 11.56 -1.32 -4.27
CA ARG A 212 11.20 -2.10 -3.09
C ARG A 212 9.69 -2.17 -2.95
N ILE A 213 9.20 -3.17 -2.24
CA ILE A 213 7.79 -3.29 -1.86
C ILE A 213 7.72 -3.27 -0.34
N ILE A 214 6.95 -2.32 0.22
CA ILE A 214 6.57 -2.35 1.62
C ILE A 214 5.25 -3.10 1.76
N PHE A 215 5.14 -3.97 2.76
CA PHE A 215 3.94 -4.76 2.96
C PHE A 215 3.67 -5.05 4.44
N TYR A 216 2.41 -5.31 4.74
CA TYR A 216 1.95 -5.70 6.06
C TYR A 216 1.71 -7.20 6.10
N ALA A 217 2.50 -7.90 6.89
CA ALA A 217 2.27 -9.28 7.27
C ALA A 217 1.50 -9.29 8.59
N PHE A 218 0.33 -9.92 8.63
CA PHE A 218 -0.46 -10.03 9.83
C PHE A 218 -0.70 -11.48 10.21
N LYS A 219 -0.87 -11.68 11.51
CA LYS A 219 -1.18 -12.98 12.08
C LYS A 219 -2.65 -13.27 11.88
N SER A 220 -2.97 -14.37 11.19
CA SER A 220 -4.36 -14.78 11.01
C SER A 220 -5.03 -15.02 12.37
N GLU A 221 -6.18 -14.39 12.61
CA GLU A 221 -6.90 -14.37 13.90
C GLU A 221 -7.41 -15.75 14.37
N TYR A 222 -7.34 -16.79 13.53
CA TYR A 222 -7.96 -18.08 13.82
C TYR A 222 -7.38 -18.83 15.03
N LYS A 223 -6.28 -18.38 15.66
CA LYS A 223 -5.70 -19.13 16.81
C LYS A 223 -5.28 -18.37 18.06
N THR A 224 -5.00 -17.06 18.08
CA THR A 224 -4.64 -16.36 19.34
C THR A 224 -4.76 -14.83 19.26
N SER A 225 -5.31 -14.22 20.32
CA SER A 225 -5.33 -12.77 20.58
C SER A 225 -4.00 -12.30 21.23
N PRO A 226 -3.54 -11.05 21.04
CA PRO A 226 -3.96 -10.05 20.06
C PRO A 226 -3.30 -10.28 18.70
N GLY A 227 -3.94 -9.81 17.63
CA GLY A 227 -3.36 -9.84 16.30
C GLY A 227 -2.05 -9.04 16.27
N VAL A 228 -1.02 -9.68 15.73
CA VAL A 228 0.31 -9.08 15.59
C VAL A 228 0.50 -8.82 14.11
N SER A 229 0.72 -7.55 13.77
CA SER A 229 1.12 -7.14 12.44
C SER A 229 2.58 -6.69 12.45
N VAL A 230 3.27 -7.02 11.37
CA VAL A 230 4.68 -6.70 11.14
C VAL A 230 4.78 -6.04 9.78
N THR A 231 5.39 -4.86 9.75
CA THR A 231 5.74 -4.19 8.50
C THR A 231 7.06 -4.73 7.99
N MET A 232 7.08 -5.14 6.74
CA MET A 232 8.24 -5.75 6.08
C MET A 232 8.53 -5.02 4.77
N ILE A 233 9.79 -5.07 4.33
CA ILE A 233 10.21 -4.50 3.05
C ILE A 233 10.87 -5.61 2.24
N TRP A 234 10.44 -5.78 1.00
CA TRP A 234 11.14 -6.60 0.01
C TRP A 234 11.97 -5.69 -0.90
N ASP A 235 13.30 -5.83 -0.83
CA ASP A 235 14.24 -5.25 -1.79
C ASP A 235 14.30 -6.14 -3.04
N LEU A 236 13.78 -5.63 -4.17
CA LEU A 236 13.62 -6.41 -5.40
C LEU A 236 14.96 -6.59 -6.14
N GLU A 237 15.90 -5.65 -5.97
CA GLU A 237 17.23 -5.75 -6.58
C GLU A 237 18.05 -6.84 -5.88
N LYS A 238 18.13 -6.81 -4.56
CA LYS A 238 18.87 -7.80 -3.75
C LYS A 238 18.12 -9.11 -3.55
N ASP A 239 16.84 -9.12 -3.89
CA ASP A 239 15.92 -10.20 -3.58
C ASP A 239 15.93 -10.58 -2.09
N THR A 240 15.86 -9.58 -1.20
CA THR A 240 15.87 -9.82 0.26
C THR A 240 14.64 -9.21 0.91
N ILE A 241 14.05 -9.95 1.86
CA ILE A 241 12.97 -9.42 2.70
C ILE A 241 13.58 -9.09 4.05
N ILE A 242 13.32 -7.87 4.53
CA ILE A 242 13.71 -7.41 5.86
C ILE A 242 12.45 -7.11 6.69
N GLU A 243 12.43 -7.62 7.92
CA GLU A 243 11.47 -7.16 8.92
C GLU A 243 11.91 -5.77 9.38
N THR A 244 10.98 -4.81 9.34
CA THR A 244 11.23 -3.52 9.97
C THR A 244 10.93 -3.65 11.46
N ARG A 245 11.67 -2.94 12.32
CA ARG A 245 11.47 -3.03 13.79
C ARG A 245 10.13 -2.45 14.29
N TRP A 246 9.21 -2.13 13.37
CA TRP A 246 7.91 -1.55 13.68
C TRP A 246 6.90 -2.70 13.83
N ARG A 247 6.56 -3.01 15.08
CA ARG A 247 5.45 -3.91 15.42
C ARG A 247 4.31 -3.07 15.96
N PHE A 248 3.19 -3.04 15.24
CA PHE A 248 2.00 -2.31 15.67
C PHE A 248 1.07 -3.27 16.40
N PRO A 249 0.64 -2.98 17.64
CA PRO A 249 -0.46 -3.71 18.26
C PRO A 249 -1.72 -3.47 17.41
N GLU A 250 -2.35 -4.53 16.90
CA GLU A 250 -3.63 -4.37 16.21
C GLU A 250 -4.65 -3.76 17.17
N GLY A 251 -5.11 -2.56 16.85
CA GLY A 251 -5.90 -1.68 17.72
C GLY A 251 -5.52 -0.20 17.61
N LEU A 252 -4.28 0.09 17.18
CA LEU A 252 -3.85 1.39 16.68
C LEU A 252 -3.68 1.28 15.17
N GLU A 253 -4.75 1.58 14.43
CA GLU A 253 -4.74 1.65 12.96
C GLU A 253 -3.52 2.46 12.47
N PRO A 254 -2.63 1.92 11.62
CA PRO A 254 -1.46 2.63 11.10
C PRO A 254 -1.80 3.72 10.06
N LEU A 255 -3.07 4.16 10.01
CA LEU A 255 -3.68 5.10 9.06
C LEU A 255 -2.87 6.41 8.90
N LEU A 256 -2.12 6.80 9.94
CA LEU A 256 -1.33 8.03 9.93
C LEU A 256 -0.03 7.97 9.12
N PHE A 257 0.49 6.78 8.76
CA PHE A 257 1.80 6.70 8.09
C PHE A 257 1.73 6.91 6.58
N PHE A 258 0.66 6.48 5.91
CA PHE A 258 0.46 6.79 4.48
C PHE A 258 -0.02 8.23 4.27
N GLN A 259 -0.83 8.78 5.20
CA GLN A 259 -1.27 10.18 5.14
C GLN A 259 -0.21 11.20 5.61
N GLY A 260 0.76 10.78 6.43
CA GLY A 260 1.74 11.66 7.05
C GLY A 260 2.91 12.07 6.14
N VAL A 261 3.12 11.39 5.02
CA VAL A 261 4.17 11.74 4.05
C VAL A 261 3.72 12.89 3.13
N SER A 262 2.41 13.10 2.95
CA SER A 262 1.89 14.18 2.09
C SER A 262 1.55 15.49 2.83
N LYS A 263 1.27 15.47 4.15
CA LYS A 263 0.72 16.64 4.86
C LYS A 263 1.74 17.69 5.34
N ASN A 264 3.04 17.39 5.41
CA ASN A 264 4.03 18.34 5.96
C ASN A 264 4.60 19.36 4.95
N PHE A 265 4.02 19.50 3.75
CA PHE A 265 4.55 20.40 2.71
C PHE A 265 3.58 21.47 2.18
N LEU A 266 2.39 21.63 2.76
CA LEU A 266 1.45 22.70 2.37
C LEU A 266 1.40 23.90 3.35
N SER A 267 2.41 24.06 4.21
CA SER A 267 2.57 25.28 5.00
C SER A 267 4.04 25.67 5.21
N ILE A 268 4.73 26.02 4.12
CA ILE A 268 5.77 27.07 4.07
C ILE A 268 5.64 27.76 2.71
#